data_AF-A0A7Y6YN97-F1
#
_entry.id   AF-A0A7Y6YN97-F1
#
_cell.length_a   1.000
_cell.length_b   1.000
_cell.length_c   1.000
_cell.angle_alpha   90.00
_cell.angle_beta   90.00
_cell.angle_gamma   90.00
#
_symmetry.space_group_name_H-M   'P 1'
#
loop_
_entity.id
_entity.type
_entity.pdbx_description
1 polymer ?
#
loop_
_entity_poly.entity_id
_entity_poly.type
_entity_poly.pdbx_seq_one_letter_code
_entity_poly.pdbx_strand_id
1 'polypeptide(L)'
;RSALSYAVGEWARVWPLSRLIRAMGAYFIRRRSRNDLYRKVLAAYVRLATRGGSTQAMFPEGGLSLDGALAQPRLGLLKYIVEGYDPDRRDVVFVPVALNYDRVLEDKILTSAAKAGDRRFKARIGLVALRLLRQLWLWMTGRYRRAGYAAVNFGRPLSLAGFGAGREGDITKPLARELMSRISGIVPVLPVPMISAILLRHGPLSRAAIEHRLEDLVAAMPLAHVHIPRANLSYAAEAGLTQLLRRGLVTEAGGRVAPLADRQDLLEFYANSIRHLMPEDSGLPGGNSDFSAPAKGNAASAGS
;
A
#
# COMPACT_ATOMS: atom_id res chain seq x y z
N ARG A 1 -6.07 7.38 -27.52
CA ARG A 1 -5.61 6.08 -26.96
C ARG A 1 -4.82 6.39 -25.69
N SER A 2 -5.39 6.27 -24.49
CA SER A 2 -4.63 6.46 -23.24
C SER A 2 -4.03 5.13 -22.80
N ALA A 3 -2.74 4.95 -23.03
CA ALA A 3 -1.94 3.95 -22.34
C ALA A 3 -1.45 4.59 -21.03
N LEU A 4 -1.85 4.04 -19.88
CA LEU A 4 -1.34 4.46 -18.57
C LEU A 4 0.08 3.90 -18.40
N SER A 5 1.10 4.76 -18.35
CA SER A 5 2.47 4.30 -18.14
C SER A 5 2.77 4.08 -16.66
N TYR A 6 2.90 2.82 -16.25
CA TYR A 6 3.11 2.43 -14.85
C TYR A 6 4.58 2.07 -14.55
N ALA A 7 5.15 2.59 -13.47
CA ALA A 7 6.47 2.18 -12.96
C ALA A 7 6.41 0.91 -12.10
N VAL A 8 6.68 -0.27 -12.66
CA VAL A 8 6.59 -1.55 -11.92
C VAL A 8 7.97 -2.01 -11.39
N GLY A 9 7.99 -2.55 -10.17
CA GLY A 9 9.19 -3.17 -9.59
C GLY A 9 9.56 -4.50 -10.25
N GLU A 10 10.83 -4.91 -10.13
CA GLU A 10 11.32 -6.17 -10.70
C GLU A 10 10.61 -7.43 -10.18
N TRP A 11 9.92 -7.35 -9.05
CA TRP A 11 9.15 -8.47 -8.48
C TRP A 11 8.05 -8.98 -9.42
N ALA A 12 7.49 -8.12 -10.27
CA ALA A 12 6.44 -8.50 -11.20
C ALA A 12 6.98 -9.02 -12.56
N ARG A 13 8.31 -9.19 -12.69
CA ARG A 13 8.96 -9.72 -13.90
C ARG A 13 8.86 -11.25 -13.98
N VAL A 14 7.68 -11.81 -13.69
CA VAL A 14 7.37 -13.23 -13.82
C VAL A 14 6.50 -13.46 -15.05
N TRP A 15 6.69 -14.56 -15.76
CA TRP A 15 5.80 -14.97 -16.85
C TRP A 15 4.54 -15.63 -16.25
N PRO A 16 3.30 -15.32 -16.70
CA PRO A 16 2.90 -14.45 -17.82
C PRO A 16 2.65 -12.97 -17.46
N LEU A 17 2.67 -12.62 -16.17
CA LEU A 17 2.35 -11.29 -15.64
C LEU A 17 3.13 -10.15 -16.32
N SER A 18 4.40 -10.39 -16.63
CA SER A 18 5.26 -9.43 -17.34
C SER A 18 4.82 -9.07 -18.76
N ARG A 19 4.10 -9.95 -19.48
CA ARG A 19 3.54 -9.64 -20.81
C ARG A 19 2.30 -8.76 -20.68
N LEU A 20 1.41 -9.10 -19.74
CA LEU A 20 0.22 -8.30 -19.45
C LEU A 20 0.58 -6.88 -19.00
N ILE A 21 1.51 -6.75 -18.06
CA ILE A 21 1.98 -5.45 -17.54
C ILE A 21 2.56 -4.57 -18.66
N ARG A 22 3.38 -5.13 -19.55
CA ARG A 22 3.90 -4.39 -20.71
C ARG A 22 2.81 -4.00 -21.71
N ALA A 23 1.84 -4.88 -21.95
CA ALA A 23 0.70 -4.58 -22.82
C ALA A 23 -0.17 -3.44 -22.25
N MET A 24 -0.16 -3.24 -20.92
CA MET A 24 -0.84 -2.12 -20.26
C MET A 24 -0.04 -0.81 -20.26
N GLY A 25 1.14 -0.76 -20.89
CA GLY A 25 1.96 0.46 -21.02
C GLY A 25 2.98 0.68 -19.91
N ALA A 26 3.17 -0.30 -19.01
CA ALA A 26 4.10 -0.20 -17.89
C ALA A 26 5.57 -0.44 -18.27
N TYR A 27 6.47 0.26 -17.57
CA TYR A 27 7.92 0.08 -17.66
C TYR A 27 8.49 -0.43 -16.34
N PHE A 28 9.51 -1.29 -16.41
CA PHE A 28 10.14 -1.88 -15.24
C PHE A 28 11.32 -1.02 -14.76
N ILE A 29 11.38 -0.75 -13.46
CA ILE A 29 12.46 0.03 -12.85
C ILE A 29 13.39 -0.86 -12.02
N ARG A 30 14.68 -0.80 -12.33
CA ARG A 30 15.78 -1.34 -11.52
C ARG A 30 16.13 -0.42 -10.34
N ARG A 31 15.78 -0.88 -9.13
CA ARG A 31 15.86 -0.07 -7.90
C ARG A 31 17.27 0.04 -7.30
N ARG A 32 18.14 -0.95 -7.53
CA ARG A 32 19.53 -0.99 -7.02
C ARG A 32 20.58 -0.77 -8.11
N SER A 33 20.20 -0.12 -9.21
CA SER A 33 21.17 0.18 -10.26
C SER A 33 22.15 1.26 -9.80
N ARG A 34 23.42 0.89 -9.66
CA ARG A 34 24.55 1.82 -9.50
C ARG A 34 25.08 2.33 -10.85
N ASN A 35 24.45 1.94 -11.96
CA ASN A 35 24.88 2.32 -13.30
C ASN A 35 24.31 3.71 -13.66
N ASP A 36 25.20 4.67 -13.92
CA ASP A 36 24.83 6.05 -14.22
C ASP A 36 24.16 6.22 -15.58
N LEU A 37 24.52 5.41 -16.58
CA LEU A 37 23.82 5.39 -17.87
C LEU A 37 22.36 5.03 -17.67
N TYR A 38 22.07 3.99 -16.87
CA TYR A 38 20.70 3.61 -16.56
C TYR A 38 19.92 4.76 -15.90
N ARG A 39 20.53 5.49 -14.95
CA ARG A 39 19.89 6.63 -14.28
C ARG A 39 19.60 7.77 -15.27
N LYS A 40 20.56 8.11 -16.14
CA LYS A 40 20.40 9.14 -17.17
C LYS A 40 19.29 8.79 -18.16
N VAL A 41 19.24 7.53 -18.62
CA VAL A 41 18.19 7.03 -19.52
C VAL A 41 16.82 7.07 -18.84
N LEU A 42 16.71 6.59 -17.60
CA LEU A 42 15.46 6.63 -16.83
C LEU A 42 14.99 8.07 -16.61
N ALA A 43 15.90 8.99 -16.27
CA ALA A 43 15.58 10.39 -16.09
C ALA A 43 15.09 11.03 -17.39
N ALA A 44 15.77 10.79 -18.51
CA ALA A 44 15.36 11.28 -19.83
C ALA A 44 13.97 10.73 -20.23
N TYR A 45 13.72 9.43 -19.99
CA TYR A 45 12.44 8.80 -20.25
C TYR A 45 11.30 9.46 -19.47
N VAL A 46 11.46 9.63 -18.15
CA VAL A 46 10.43 10.26 -17.30
C VAL A 46 10.17 11.70 -17.74
N ARG A 47 11.22 12.48 -18.04
CA ARG A 47 11.06 13.86 -18.54
C ARG A 47 10.30 13.92 -19.86
N LEU A 48 10.62 13.05 -20.82
CA LEU A 48 9.92 12.98 -22.10
C LEU A 48 8.46 12.56 -21.92
N ALA A 49 8.18 11.58 -21.07
CA ALA A 49 6.82 11.13 -20.77
C ALA A 49 5.98 12.24 -20.12
N THR A 50 6.56 12.98 -19.16
CA THR A 50 5.90 14.12 -18.50
C THR A 50 5.62 15.24 -19.50
N ARG A 51 6.61 15.64 -20.31
CA ARG A 51 6.44 16.68 -21.35
C ARG A 51 5.44 16.29 -22.44
N GLY A 52 5.37 15.01 -22.78
CA GLY A 52 4.39 14.46 -23.72
C GLY A 52 2.96 14.42 -23.19
N GLY A 53 2.73 14.76 -21.92
CA GLY A 53 1.41 14.71 -21.29
C GLY A 53 0.89 13.29 -21.06
N SER A 54 1.78 12.29 -21.05
CA SER A 54 1.40 10.90 -20.79
C SER A 54 0.97 10.73 -19.35
N THR A 55 -0.19 10.12 -19.13
CA THR A 55 -0.64 9.74 -17.78
C THR A 55 0.27 8.66 -17.22
N GLN A 56 0.92 8.96 -16.09
CA GLN A 56 1.86 8.08 -15.42
C GLN A 56 1.34 7.69 -14.05
N ALA A 57 1.54 6.44 -13.67
CA ALA A 57 1.24 5.96 -12.33
C ALA A 57 2.51 5.42 -11.66
N MET A 58 2.73 5.84 -10.41
CA MET A 58 3.90 5.47 -9.63
C MET A 58 3.51 5.17 -8.19
N PHE A 59 4.23 4.23 -7.57
CA PHE A 59 4.19 4.02 -6.13
C PHE A 59 5.32 4.84 -5.48
N PRO A 60 5.02 5.90 -4.69
CA PRO A 60 6.06 6.74 -4.09
C PRO A 60 6.97 5.94 -3.16
N GLU A 61 6.46 4.92 -2.46
CA GLU A 61 7.23 4.01 -1.60
C GLU A 61 8.22 3.13 -2.38
N GLY A 62 7.94 2.91 -3.67
CA GLY A 62 8.76 2.11 -4.55
C GLY A 62 8.85 0.64 -4.13
N GLY A 63 7.78 0.04 -3.60
CA GLY A 63 7.73 -1.33 -3.08
C GLY A 63 6.31 -1.83 -2.84
N LEU A 64 6.18 -3.14 -2.61
CA LEU A 64 5.01 -3.68 -1.89
C LEU A 64 5.25 -3.44 -0.39
N SER A 65 4.21 -3.12 0.36
CA SER A 65 4.28 -3.05 1.81
C SER A 65 4.61 -4.45 2.36
N LEU A 66 5.61 -4.53 3.23
CA LEU A 66 6.10 -5.80 3.79
C LEU A 66 5.46 -6.10 5.15
N ASP A 67 5.21 -5.05 5.92
CA ASP A 67 4.65 -5.03 7.27
C ASP A 67 3.26 -4.37 7.32
N GLY A 68 2.72 -3.99 6.15
CA GLY A 68 1.43 -3.32 6.00
C GLY A 68 1.45 -1.82 6.31
N ALA A 69 2.55 -1.27 6.81
CA ALA A 69 2.67 0.17 7.09
C ALA A 69 3.03 0.95 5.81
N LEU A 70 2.72 2.26 5.82
CA LEU A 70 3.21 3.20 4.82
C LEU A 70 4.72 3.37 4.94
N ALA A 71 5.46 3.15 3.86
CA ALA A 71 6.90 3.34 3.83
C ALA A 71 7.32 4.77 3.45
N GLN A 72 8.59 5.06 3.67
CA GLN A 72 9.22 6.31 3.26
C GLN A 72 9.21 6.50 1.73
N PRO A 73 8.87 7.70 1.22
CA PRO A 73 8.83 7.94 -0.21
C PRO A 73 10.24 7.92 -0.84
N ARG A 74 10.32 7.40 -2.06
CA ARG A 74 11.50 7.41 -2.91
C ARG A 74 11.45 8.63 -3.82
N LEU A 75 12.40 9.53 -3.58
CA LEU A 75 12.44 10.83 -4.25
C LEU A 75 12.84 10.76 -5.73
N GLY A 76 13.45 9.67 -6.20
CA GLY A 76 14.10 9.63 -7.52
C GLY A 76 13.16 9.95 -8.70
N LEU A 77 11.99 9.31 -8.77
CA LEU A 77 11.03 9.57 -9.85
C LEU A 77 10.43 10.97 -9.74
N LEU A 78 10.07 11.39 -8.53
CA LEU A 78 9.56 12.74 -8.25
C LEU A 78 10.57 13.81 -8.67
N LYS A 79 11.85 13.60 -8.38
CA LYS A 79 12.93 14.50 -8.80
C LYS A 79 12.98 14.66 -10.31
N TYR A 80 12.90 13.56 -11.07
CA TYR A 80 12.91 13.64 -12.53
C TYR A 80 11.68 14.33 -13.11
N ILE A 81 10.53 14.25 -12.43
CA ILE A 81 9.32 14.98 -12.81
C ILE A 81 9.50 16.48 -12.54
N VAL A 82 9.98 16.84 -11.35
CA VAL A 82 10.22 18.23 -10.92
C VAL A 82 11.28 18.91 -11.80
N GLU A 83 12.41 18.25 -12.06
CA GLU A 83 13.46 18.76 -12.96
C GLU A 83 13.02 18.83 -14.43
N GLY A 84 12.06 18.00 -14.83
CA GLY A 84 11.52 17.97 -16.18
C GLY A 84 10.42 18.98 -16.45
N TYR A 85 9.87 19.55 -15.39
CA TYR A 85 8.74 20.45 -15.40
C TYR A 85 9.12 21.83 -15.93
N ASP A 86 8.21 22.43 -16.69
CA ASP A 86 8.34 23.74 -17.30
C ASP A 86 7.03 24.50 -17.01
N PRO A 87 7.05 25.53 -16.15
CA PRO A 87 5.86 26.29 -15.76
C PRO A 87 5.11 26.96 -16.90
N ASP A 88 5.80 27.27 -18.00
CA ASP A 88 5.21 27.92 -19.19
C ASP A 88 4.51 26.91 -20.11
N ARG A 89 4.56 25.62 -19.77
CA ARG A 89 3.92 24.52 -20.51
C ARG A 89 2.76 23.94 -19.72
N ARG A 90 2.37 22.72 -20.10
CA ARG A 90 1.32 21.94 -19.43
C ARG A 90 1.72 21.65 -17.99
N ASP A 91 0.84 22.01 -17.06
CA ASP A 91 0.97 21.69 -15.64
C ASP A 91 0.97 20.17 -15.40
N VAL A 92 1.68 19.74 -14.36
CA VAL A 92 1.70 18.37 -13.88
C VAL A 92 0.80 18.27 -12.66
N VAL A 93 -0.29 17.51 -12.77
CA VAL A 93 -1.23 17.28 -11.68
C VAL A 93 -1.01 15.89 -11.09
N PHE A 94 -0.67 15.84 -9.80
CA PHE A 94 -0.63 14.59 -9.05
C PHE A 94 -2.01 14.29 -8.49
N VAL A 95 -2.51 13.07 -8.72
CA VAL A 95 -3.74 12.57 -8.13
C VAL A 95 -3.38 11.52 -7.07
N PRO A 96 -3.49 11.83 -5.76
CA PRO A 96 -3.24 10.86 -4.70
C PRO A 96 -4.23 9.70 -4.80
N VAL A 97 -3.74 8.47 -4.69
CA VAL A 97 -4.58 7.26 -4.69
C VAL A 97 -4.11 6.35 -3.56
N ALA A 98 -5.05 5.92 -2.72
CA ALA A 98 -4.79 4.92 -1.68
C ALA A 98 -5.67 3.70 -1.86
N LEU A 99 -5.11 2.54 -1.53
CA LEU A 99 -5.73 1.23 -1.69
C LEU A 99 -5.60 0.45 -0.39
N ASN A 100 -6.66 -0.21 0.04
CA ASN A 100 -6.59 -1.18 1.14
C ASN A 100 -7.42 -2.43 0.83
N TYR A 101 -7.07 -3.55 1.46
CA TYR A 101 -7.65 -4.87 1.19
C TYR A 101 -7.93 -5.64 2.48
N ASP A 102 -9.10 -6.27 2.59
CA ASP A 102 -9.35 -7.25 3.65
C ASP A 102 -8.63 -8.59 3.40
N ARG A 103 -8.18 -8.80 2.17
CA ARG A 103 -7.45 -9.99 1.74
C ARG A 103 -6.38 -9.63 0.74
N VAL A 104 -5.13 -9.86 1.13
CA VAL A 104 -4.01 -9.88 0.19
C VAL A 104 -3.84 -11.33 -0.29
N LEU A 105 -4.01 -11.59 -1.59
CA LEU A 105 -3.93 -12.94 -2.17
C LEU A 105 -2.59 -13.66 -1.87
N GLU A 106 -1.57 -12.91 -1.47
CA GLU A 106 -0.19 -13.35 -1.23
C GLU A 106 0.20 -13.45 0.26
N ASP A 107 -0.73 -13.36 1.22
CA ASP A 107 -0.43 -13.26 2.67
C ASP A 107 0.71 -14.17 3.14
N LYS A 108 0.60 -15.48 2.92
CA LYS A 108 1.59 -16.46 3.37
C LYS A 108 2.94 -16.32 2.65
N ILE A 109 2.94 -15.82 1.42
CA ILE A 109 4.14 -15.63 0.60
C ILE A 109 4.83 -14.32 1.01
N LEU A 110 4.08 -13.26 1.29
CA LEU A 110 4.60 -11.95 1.71
C LEU A 110 5.20 -11.98 3.13
N THR A 111 4.52 -12.57 4.13
CA THR A 111 5.13 -12.73 5.48
C THR A 111 6.33 -13.66 5.43
N SER A 112 6.30 -14.73 4.61
CA SER A 112 7.48 -15.59 4.43
C SER A 112 8.64 -14.87 3.74
N ALA A 113 8.36 -13.95 2.80
CA ALA A 113 9.39 -13.15 2.14
C ALA A 113 9.97 -12.05 3.05
N ALA A 114 9.14 -11.47 3.93
CA ALA A 114 9.59 -10.56 4.99
C ALA A 114 10.52 -11.29 5.97
N LYS A 115 10.16 -12.51 6.40
CA LYS A 115 11.00 -13.35 7.27
C LYS A 115 12.27 -13.86 6.58
N ALA A 116 12.25 -14.07 5.27
CA ALA A 116 13.40 -14.62 4.53
C ALA A 116 14.38 -13.56 3.99
N GLY A 117 14.06 -12.27 4.03
CA GLY A 117 14.93 -11.18 3.53
C GLY A 117 15.18 -11.17 2.01
N ASP A 118 14.75 -12.20 1.27
CA ASP A 118 14.89 -12.31 -0.18
C ASP A 118 13.62 -11.81 -0.89
N ARG A 119 13.72 -10.63 -1.51
CA ARG A 119 12.60 -9.91 -2.17
C ARG A 119 12.15 -10.54 -3.49
N ARG A 120 12.35 -11.84 -3.68
CA ARG A 120 12.01 -12.55 -4.92
C ARG A 120 10.79 -13.41 -4.73
N PHE A 121 9.75 -13.13 -5.51
CA PHE A 121 8.51 -13.90 -5.56
C PHE A 121 8.78 -15.28 -6.16
N LYS A 122 9.09 -16.27 -5.32
CA LYS A 122 9.22 -17.68 -5.73
C LYS A 122 7.82 -18.32 -5.77
N ALA A 123 6.92 -17.83 -6.63
CA ALA A 123 5.63 -18.47 -6.80
C ALA A 123 5.78 -19.83 -7.49
N ARG A 124 5.29 -20.89 -6.82
CA ARG A 124 5.07 -22.19 -7.46
C ARG A 124 3.87 -22.06 -8.39
N ILE A 125 4.12 -21.77 -9.66
CA ILE A 125 3.12 -21.47 -10.70
C ILE A 125 2.00 -22.52 -10.73
N GLY A 126 2.32 -23.81 -10.59
CA GLY A 126 1.32 -24.89 -10.54
C GLY A 126 0.35 -24.80 -9.36
N LEU A 127 0.81 -24.37 -8.19
CA LEU A 127 -0.05 -24.17 -7.02
C LEU A 127 -0.99 -22.97 -7.22
N VAL A 128 -0.50 -21.90 -7.87
CA VAL A 128 -1.33 -20.74 -8.22
C VAL A 128 -2.39 -21.12 -9.26
N ALA A 129 -2.01 -21.87 -10.30
CA ALA A 129 -2.93 -22.36 -11.32
C ALA A 129 -4.03 -23.27 -10.73
N LEU A 130 -3.67 -24.22 -9.86
CA LEU A 130 -4.64 -25.09 -9.19
C LEU A 130 -5.62 -24.29 -8.31
N ARG A 131 -5.14 -23.26 -7.62
CA ARG A 131 -5.99 -22.36 -6.83
C ARG A 131 -6.95 -21.55 -7.70
N LEU A 132 -6.48 -21.04 -8.84
CA LEU A 132 -7.34 -20.34 -9.82
C LEU A 132 -8.39 -21.29 -10.40
N LEU A 133 -8.03 -22.52 -10.74
CA LEU A 133 -8.95 -23.52 -11.26
C LEU A 133 -10.03 -23.89 -10.23
N ARG A 134 -9.63 -24.09 -8.96
CA ARG A 134 -10.57 -24.29 -7.84
C ARG A 134 -11.48 -23.09 -7.65
N GLN A 135 -10.96 -21.86 -7.82
CA GLN A 135 -11.76 -20.65 -7.70
C GLN A 135 -12.80 -20.55 -8.83
N LEU A 136 -12.41 -20.89 -10.05
CA LEU A 136 -13.30 -20.98 -11.21
C LEU A 136 -14.36 -22.07 -11.00
N TRP A 137 -13.98 -23.23 -10.46
CA TRP A 137 -14.92 -24.29 -10.08
C TRP A 137 -15.92 -23.84 -9.01
N LEU A 138 -15.47 -23.15 -7.97
CA LEU A 138 -16.36 -22.58 -6.95
C LEU A 138 -17.31 -21.53 -7.54
N TRP A 139 -16.85 -20.76 -8.54
CA TRP A 139 -17.67 -19.81 -9.27
C TRP A 139 -18.74 -20.51 -10.12
N MET A 140 -18.34 -21.50 -10.93
CA MET A 140 -19.26 -22.30 -11.75
C MET A 140 -20.28 -23.09 -10.92
N THR A 141 -19.90 -23.53 -9.72
CA THR A 141 -20.80 -24.27 -8.80
C THR A 141 -21.66 -23.38 -7.91
N GLY A 142 -21.61 -22.05 -8.08
CA GLY A 142 -22.36 -21.10 -7.24
C GLY A 142 -21.92 -21.04 -5.77
N ARG A 143 -20.82 -21.74 -5.41
CA ARG A 143 -20.26 -21.79 -4.06
C ARG A 143 -19.22 -20.71 -3.80
N TYR A 144 -19.06 -19.77 -4.73
CA TYR A 144 -18.19 -18.62 -4.59
C TYR A 144 -18.69 -17.72 -3.46
N ARG A 145 -17.85 -17.53 -2.44
CA ARG A 145 -18.09 -16.54 -1.38
C ARG A 145 -17.20 -15.32 -1.63
N ARG A 146 -17.74 -14.12 -1.39
CA ARG A 146 -16.98 -12.86 -1.50
C ARG A 146 -15.68 -12.98 -0.70
N ALA A 147 -14.57 -12.59 -1.32
CA ALA A 147 -13.21 -12.79 -0.81
C ALA A 147 -12.73 -11.68 0.15
N GLY A 148 -13.65 -10.85 0.66
CA GLY A 148 -13.38 -9.59 1.37
C GLY A 148 -13.61 -8.37 0.48
N TYR A 149 -13.35 -7.19 1.03
CA TYR A 149 -13.43 -5.92 0.29
C TYR A 149 -12.04 -5.48 -0.17
N ALA A 150 -12.01 -4.81 -1.32
CA ALA A 150 -10.90 -4.01 -1.80
C ALA A 150 -11.45 -2.61 -2.04
N ALA A 151 -10.87 -1.61 -1.40
CA ALA A 151 -11.33 -0.23 -1.53
C ALA A 151 -10.22 0.64 -2.11
N VAL A 152 -10.65 1.63 -2.89
CA VAL A 152 -9.79 2.65 -3.49
C VAL A 152 -10.37 4.02 -3.18
N ASN A 153 -9.52 4.93 -2.73
CA ASN A 153 -9.89 6.33 -2.54
C ASN A 153 -8.97 7.22 -3.38
N PHE A 154 -9.56 8.29 -3.90
CA PHE A 154 -8.86 9.33 -4.65
C PHE A 154 -8.82 10.59 -3.81
N GLY A 155 -7.62 11.13 -3.61
CA GLY A 155 -7.40 12.33 -2.83
C GLY A 155 -7.51 13.59 -3.68
N ARG A 156 -7.48 14.74 -2.99
CA ARG A 156 -7.48 16.05 -3.64
C ARG A 156 -6.25 16.17 -4.57
N PRO A 157 -6.44 16.46 -5.87
CA PRO A 157 -5.33 16.65 -6.78
C PRO A 157 -4.38 17.78 -6.33
N LEU A 158 -3.09 17.64 -6.66
CA LEU A 158 -2.05 18.61 -6.38
C LEU A 158 -1.40 19.07 -7.69
N SER A 159 -1.58 20.34 -8.01
CA SER A 159 -0.89 21.02 -9.13
C SER A 159 0.58 21.25 -8.77
N LEU A 160 1.49 20.88 -9.66
CA LEU A 160 2.92 21.14 -9.49
C LEU A 160 3.22 22.63 -9.64
N ALA A 161 2.57 23.33 -10.57
CA ALA A 161 2.64 24.79 -10.68
C ALA A 161 2.25 25.48 -9.37
N GLY A 162 1.07 25.14 -8.85
CA GLY A 162 0.54 25.74 -7.62
C GLY A 162 1.35 25.37 -6.38
N PHE A 163 1.92 24.16 -6.34
CA PHE A 163 2.83 23.76 -5.27
C PHE A 163 4.21 24.43 -5.39
N GLY A 164 4.72 24.68 -6.59
CA GLY A 164 6.00 25.35 -6.80
C GLY A 164 5.96 26.86 -6.55
N ALA A 165 4.78 27.48 -6.68
CA ALA A 165 4.61 28.92 -6.55
C ALA A 165 5.14 29.45 -5.21
N GLY A 166 6.08 30.41 -5.26
CA GLY A 166 6.68 31.04 -4.09
C GLY A 166 7.67 30.18 -3.30
N ARG A 167 8.09 29.02 -3.82
CA ARG A 167 9.12 28.17 -3.22
C ARG A 167 10.42 28.24 -4.03
N GLU A 168 11.53 28.50 -3.35
CA GLU A 168 12.86 28.48 -3.95
C GLU A 168 13.55 27.13 -3.69
N GLY A 169 14.35 26.68 -4.66
CA GLY A 169 15.14 25.45 -4.56
C GLY A 169 14.41 24.14 -4.88
N ASP A 170 15.00 23.02 -4.47
CA ASP A 170 14.48 21.68 -4.77
C ASP A 170 13.23 21.35 -3.93
N ILE A 171 12.06 21.49 -4.55
CA ILE A 171 10.75 21.19 -3.95
C ILE A 171 10.45 19.69 -3.86
N THR A 172 11.32 18.79 -4.34
CA THR A 172 11.05 17.35 -4.42
C THR A 172 10.74 16.74 -3.05
N LYS A 173 11.51 17.09 -2.01
CA LYS A 173 11.31 16.58 -0.64
C LYS A 173 10.00 17.09 -0.03
N PRO A 174 9.71 18.41 -0.02
CA PRO A 174 8.40 18.93 0.38
C PRO A 174 7.24 18.30 -0.38
N LEU A 175 7.36 18.18 -1.70
CA LEU A 175 6.34 17.59 -2.56
C LEU A 175 6.06 16.13 -2.18
N ALA A 176 7.12 15.34 -1.97
CA ALA A 176 6.98 13.95 -1.53
C ALA A 176 6.25 13.85 -0.18
N ARG A 177 6.58 14.72 0.78
CA ARG A 177 5.92 14.74 2.09
C ARG A 177 4.43 15.10 1.98
N GLU A 178 4.10 16.14 1.20
CA GLU A 178 2.73 16.55 0.94
C GLU A 178 1.92 15.42 0.28
N LEU A 179 2.47 14.78 -0.75
CA LEU A 179 1.82 13.66 -1.43
C LEU A 179 1.60 12.49 -0.48
N MET A 180 2.60 12.13 0.35
CA MET A 180 2.45 11.06 1.33
C MET A 180 1.40 11.40 2.39
N SER A 181 1.33 12.65 2.87
CA SER A 181 0.31 13.10 3.80
C SER A 181 -1.10 13.02 3.21
N ARG A 182 -1.27 13.41 1.93
CA ARG A 182 -2.54 13.25 1.23
C ARG A 182 -2.92 11.79 1.04
N ILE A 183 -1.96 10.93 0.70
CA ILE A 183 -2.20 9.48 0.53
C ILE A 183 -2.58 8.85 1.87
N SER A 184 -1.86 9.18 2.95
CA SER A 184 -2.12 8.62 4.27
C SER A 184 -3.52 9.00 4.76
N GLY A 185 -3.92 10.27 4.61
CA GLY A 185 -5.25 10.73 5.04
C GLY A 185 -6.44 10.12 4.30
N ILE A 186 -6.21 9.46 3.15
CA ILE A 186 -7.28 8.85 2.35
C ILE A 186 -7.21 7.32 2.35
N VAL A 187 -6.33 6.68 3.12
CA VAL A 187 -6.27 5.21 3.17
C VAL A 187 -7.63 4.65 3.61
N PRO A 188 -8.27 3.77 2.80
CA PRO A 188 -9.54 3.17 3.19
C PRO A 188 -9.39 2.32 4.45
N VAL A 189 -10.28 2.52 5.41
CA VAL A 189 -10.35 1.69 6.63
C VAL A 189 -11.35 0.57 6.40
N LEU A 190 -10.90 -0.68 6.54
CA LEU A 190 -11.69 -1.89 6.24
C LEU A 190 -11.90 -2.76 7.50
N PRO A 191 -12.92 -3.64 7.52
CA PRO A 191 -13.23 -4.48 8.68
C PRO A 191 -12.08 -5.36 9.17
N VAL A 192 -11.32 -6.01 8.29
CA VAL A 192 -10.23 -6.90 8.71
C VAL A 192 -9.09 -6.13 9.40
N PRO A 193 -8.54 -5.04 8.82
CA PRO A 193 -7.61 -4.14 9.51
C PRO A 193 -8.10 -3.68 10.89
N MET A 194 -9.34 -3.22 11.00
CA MET A 194 -9.90 -2.73 12.27
C MET A 194 -9.97 -3.83 13.33
N ILE A 195 -10.53 -4.99 13.00
CA ILE A 195 -10.66 -6.10 13.95
C ILE A 195 -9.27 -6.64 14.31
N SER A 196 -8.33 -6.67 13.36
CA SER A 196 -6.94 -7.08 13.64
C SER A 196 -6.30 -6.15 14.67
N ALA A 197 -6.46 -4.82 14.51
CA ALA A 197 -5.95 -3.84 15.47
C ALA A 197 -6.61 -3.99 16.86
N ILE A 198 -7.92 -4.20 16.92
CA ILE A 198 -8.68 -4.41 18.16
C ILE A 198 -8.18 -5.66 18.89
N LEU A 199 -8.06 -6.79 18.20
CA LEU A 199 -7.64 -8.06 18.80
C LEU A 199 -6.16 -8.05 19.23
N LEU A 200 -5.28 -7.36 18.51
CA LEU A 200 -3.88 -7.19 18.92
C LEU A 200 -3.76 -6.31 20.18
N ARG A 201 -4.62 -5.29 20.31
CA ARG A 201 -4.59 -4.37 21.45
C ARG A 201 -5.23 -4.95 22.72
N HIS A 202 -6.33 -5.70 22.57
CA HIS A 202 -7.16 -6.13 23.70
C HIS A 202 -7.14 -7.64 23.95
N GLY A 203 -6.52 -8.43 23.07
CA GLY A 203 -6.50 -9.88 23.19
C GLY A 203 -7.86 -10.53 22.90
N PRO A 204 -8.17 -11.67 23.54
CA PRO A 204 -9.41 -12.42 23.29
C PRO A 204 -10.69 -11.66 23.68
N LEU A 205 -11.61 -11.50 22.73
CA LEU A 205 -12.85 -10.73 22.92
C LEU A 205 -14.08 -11.50 22.44
N SER A 206 -15.25 -11.22 23.03
CA SER A 206 -16.53 -11.70 22.48
C SER A 206 -16.92 -10.92 21.24
N ARG A 207 -17.80 -11.48 20.39
CA ARG A 207 -18.30 -10.82 19.18
C ARG A 207 -18.91 -9.45 19.47
N ALA A 208 -19.75 -9.37 20.51
CA ALA A 208 -20.35 -8.12 20.95
C ALA A 208 -19.30 -7.08 21.42
N ALA A 209 -18.25 -7.52 22.10
CA ALA A 209 -17.16 -6.62 22.51
C ALA A 209 -16.35 -6.10 21.31
N ILE A 210 -16.16 -6.92 20.27
CA ILE A 210 -15.50 -6.52 19.03
C ILE A 210 -16.35 -5.49 18.28
N GLU A 211 -17.65 -5.73 18.17
CA GLU A 211 -18.60 -4.81 17.54
C GLU A 211 -18.60 -3.45 18.25
N HIS A 212 -18.73 -3.43 19.58
CA HIS A 212 -18.70 -2.19 20.35
C HIS A 212 -17.36 -1.44 20.20
N ARG A 213 -16.23 -2.16 20.22
CA ARG A 213 -14.91 -1.55 20.00
C ARG A 213 -14.71 -1.05 18.57
N LEU A 214 -15.39 -1.65 17.59
CA LEU A 214 -15.40 -1.18 16.22
C LEU A 214 -16.11 0.16 16.11
N GLU A 215 -17.24 0.32 16.80
CA GLU A 215 -17.97 1.58 16.90
C GLU A 215 -17.10 2.68 17.54
N ASP A 216 -16.44 2.37 18.67
CA ASP A 216 -15.51 3.29 19.34
C ASP A 216 -14.38 3.73 18.38
N LEU A 217 -13.80 2.79 17.64
CA LEU A 217 -12.69 3.06 16.73
C LEU A 217 -13.13 3.92 15.54
N VAL A 218 -14.31 3.66 14.97
CA VAL A 218 -14.88 4.47 13.88
C VAL A 218 -15.20 5.87 14.37
N ALA A 219 -15.77 6.02 15.56
CA ALA A 219 -16.06 7.30 16.18
C ALA A 219 -14.78 8.12 16.43
N ALA A 220 -13.68 7.45 16.78
CA ALA A 220 -12.38 8.07 17.01
C ALA A 220 -11.64 8.46 15.70
N MET A 221 -12.16 8.07 14.53
CA MET A 221 -11.60 8.39 13.21
C MET A 221 -12.59 9.13 12.30
N PRO A 222 -13.12 10.30 12.70
CA PRO A 222 -14.19 10.97 11.95
C PRO A 222 -13.78 11.43 10.54
N LEU A 223 -12.48 11.58 10.29
CA LEU A 223 -11.92 11.97 8.98
C LEU A 223 -11.44 10.78 8.15
N ALA A 224 -11.47 9.56 8.69
CA ALA A 224 -11.06 8.38 7.96
C ALA A 224 -12.15 7.90 7.01
N HIS A 225 -11.72 7.39 5.86
CA HIS A 225 -12.63 6.84 4.87
C HIS A 225 -12.95 5.39 5.22
N VAL A 226 -13.87 5.19 6.16
CA VAL A 226 -14.29 3.86 6.61
C VAL A 226 -15.24 3.24 5.59
N HIS A 227 -14.84 2.11 5.02
CA HIS A 227 -15.75 1.30 4.21
C HIS A 227 -16.61 0.44 5.14
N ILE A 228 -17.86 0.86 5.33
CA ILE A 228 -18.86 0.10 6.08
C ILE A 228 -19.78 -0.59 5.07
N PRO A 229 -19.64 -1.92 4.86
CA PRO A 229 -20.53 -2.62 3.95
C PRO A 229 -21.99 -2.49 4.41
N ARG A 230 -22.87 -2.10 3.49
CA ARG A 230 -24.31 -1.88 3.77
C ARG A 230 -24.60 -0.79 4.82
N ALA A 231 -23.63 0.07 5.14
CA ALA A 231 -23.74 1.07 6.20
C ALA A 231 -24.13 0.47 7.58
N ASN A 232 -23.77 -0.79 7.83
CA ASN A 232 -24.09 -1.50 9.07
C ASN A 232 -22.80 -2.04 9.71
N LEU A 233 -22.47 -1.55 10.90
CA LEU A 233 -21.25 -1.91 11.63
C LEU A 233 -21.27 -3.34 12.16
N SER A 234 -22.42 -3.83 12.63
CA SER A 234 -22.61 -5.23 13.03
C SER A 234 -22.30 -6.18 11.87
N TYR A 235 -22.79 -5.85 10.67
CA TYR A 235 -22.50 -6.61 9.45
C TYR A 235 -21.03 -6.50 9.04
N ALA A 236 -20.40 -5.33 9.21
CA ALA A 236 -18.97 -5.15 8.98
C ALA A 236 -18.12 -6.02 9.92
N ALA A 237 -18.44 -6.01 11.21
CA ALA A 237 -17.81 -6.83 12.24
C ALA A 237 -17.93 -8.32 11.91
N GLU A 238 -19.13 -8.79 11.62
CA GLU A 238 -19.38 -10.19 11.26
C GLU A 238 -18.70 -10.61 9.96
N ALA A 239 -18.68 -9.74 8.95
CA ALA A 239 -17.98 -10.00 7.69
C ALA A 239 -16.46 -10.12 7.90
N GLY A 240 -15.87 -9.21 8.67
CA GLY A 240 -14.45 -9.23 9.00
C GLY A 240 -14.05 -10.43 9.88
N LEU A 241 -14.84 -10.75 10.91
CA LEU A 241 -14.64 -11.93 11.76
C LEU A 241 -14.72 -13.22 10.97
N THR A 242 -15.77 -13.37 10.14
CA THR A 242 -15.92 -14.51 9.24
C THR A 242 -14.69 -14.70 8.36
N GLN A 243 -14.09 -13.60 7.90
CA GLN A 243 -12.91 -13.63 7.06
C GLN A 243 -11.65 -14.02 7.83
N LEU A 244 -11.44 -13.48 9.03
CA LEU A 244 -10.32 -13.85 9.90
C LEU A 244 -10.39 -15.33 10.31
N LEU A 245 -11.57 -15.83 10.70
CA LEU A 245 -11.82 -17.23 11.07
C LEU A 245 -11.58 -18.19 9.89
N ARG A 246 -12.16 -17.91 8.72
CA ARG A 246 -11.97 -18.75 7.51
C ARG A 246 -10.52 -18.82 7.06
N ARG A 247 -9.74 -17.79 7.36
CA ARG A 247 -8.31 -17.72 7.03
C ARG A 247 -7.44 -18.36 8.09
N GLY A 248 -8.02 -18.76 9.23
CA GLY A 248 -7.32 -19.33 10.37
C GLY A 248 -6.36 -18.33 11.01
N LEU A 249 -6.67 -17.03 10.98
CA LEU A 249 -5.88 -16.00 11.66
C LEU A 249 -6.30 -15.83 13.12
N VAL A 250 -7.55 -16.16 13.41
CA VAL A 250 -8.14 -16.15 14.74
C VAL A 250 -8.88 -17.47 14.96
N THR A 251 -9.06 -17.84 16.22
CA THR A 251 -9.87 -18.98 16.64
C THR A 251 -11.00 -18.51 17.55
N GLU A 252 -12.09 -19.27 17.60
CA GLU A 252 -13.21 -19.00 18.49
C GLU A 252 -13.35 -20.17 19.48
N ALA A 253 -13.18 -19.87 20.77
CA ALA A 253 -13.31 -20.83 21.85
C ALA A 253 -14.01 -20.17 23.04
N GLY A 254 -15.02 -20.84 23.60
CA GLY A 254 -15.78 -20.31 24.75
C GLY A 254 -16.48 -18.97 24.47
N GLY A 255 -16.96 -18.75 23.24
CA GLY A 255 -17.62 -17.50 22.83
C GLY A 255 -16.68 -16.29 22.69
N ARG A 256 -15.36 -16.52 22.74
CA ARG A 256 -14.33 -15.50 22.55
C ARG A 256 -13.49 -15.81 21.33
N VAL A 257 -13.21 -14.76 20.55
CA VAL A 257 -12.33 -14.77 19.39
C VAL A 257 -10.95 -14.34 19.85
N ALA A 258 -9.94 -15.16 19.56
CA ALA A 258 -8.55 -14.92 19.96
C ALA A 258 -7.59 -14.99 18.74
N PRO A 259 -6.57 -14.12 18.66
CA PRO A 259 -5.45 -14.28 17.73
C PRO A 259 -4.80 -15.65 17.84
N LEU A 260 -4.46 -16.26 16.70
CA LEU A 260 -3.65 -17.48 16.67
C LEU A 260 -2.17 -17.10 16.77
N ALA A 261 -1.42 -17.71 17.69
CA ALA A 261 -0.03 -17.32 18.01
C ALA A 261 0.91 -17.38 16.80
N ASP A 262 0.74 -18.35 15.90
CA ASP A 262 1.54 -18.50 14.66
C ASP A 262 1.13 -17.53 13.53
N ARG A 263 0.12 -16.68 13.76
CA ARG A 263 -0.47 -15.76 12.77
C ARG A 263 -0.53 -14.29 13.20
N GLN A 264 0.07 -13.96 14.35
CA GLN A 264 0.09 -12.57 14.83
C GLN A 264 0.74 -11.63 13.82
N ASP A 265 1.78 -12.07 13.11
CA ASP A 265 2.46 -11.31 12.05
C ASP A 265 1.52 -10.85 10.92
N LEU A 266 0.54 -11.68 10.55
CA LEU A 266 -0.47 -11.32 9.57
C LEU A 266 -1.52 -10.37 10.12
N LEU A 267 -1.91 -10.50 11.39
CA LEU A 267 -2.80 -9.54 12.04
C LEU A 267 -2.11 -8.17 12.16
N GLU A 268 -0.83 -8.15 12.51
CA GLU A 268 -0.01 -6.92 12.57
C GLU A 268 0.07 -6.27 11.19
N PHE A 269 0.29 -7.06 10.14
CA PHE A 269 0.26 -6.56 8.77
C PHE A 269 -1.06 -5.86 8.43
N TYR A 270 -2.21 -6.45 8.78
CA TYR A 270 -3.50 -5.81 8.54
C TYR A 270 -3.71 -4.56 9.41
N ALA A 271 -3.37 -4.62 10.69
CA ALA A 271 -3.51 -3.49 11.62
C ALA A 271 -2.63 -2.29 11.21
N ASN A 272 -1.39 -2.54 10.78
CA ASN A 272 -0.44 -1.51 10.36
C ASN A 272 -0.93 -0.67 9.17
N SER A 273 -1.81 -1.21 8.33
CA SER A 273 -2.39 -0.49 7.19
C SER A 273 -3.21 0.73 7.58
N ILE A 274 -3.79 0.74 8.78
CA ILE A 274 -4.61 1.84 9.30
C ILE A 274 -4.00 2.50 10.54
N ARG A 275 -2.86 2.03 11.02
CA ARG A 275 -2.23 2.50 12.26
C ARG A 275 -2.00 4.01 12.31
N HIS A 276 -1.63 4.61 11.17
CA HIS A 276 -1.42 6.05 11.05
C HIS A 276 -2.70 6.90 11.07
N LEU A 277 -3.87 6.25 10.94
CA LEU A 277 -5.19 6.87 11.09
C LEU A 277 -5.76 6.66 12.50
N MET A 278 -5.19 5.74 13.27
CA MET A 278 -5.62 5.47 14.64
C MET A 278 -5.18 6.60 15.56
N PRO A 279 -6.01 6.98 16.56
CA PRO A 279 -5.55 7.82 17.64
C PRO A 279 -4.29 7.24 18.28
N GLU A 280 -3.30 8.06 18.59
CA GLU A 280 -2.13 7.63 19.35
C GLU A 280 -2.56 7.24 20.77
N ASP A 281 -2.74 5.95 21.00
CA ASP A 281 -2.74 5.39 22.35
C ASP A 281 -1.36 4.80 22.64
N SER A 282 -0.75 5.34 23.69
CA SER A 282 0.62 5.17 24.19
C SER A 282 1.02 3.74 24.59
N GLY A 283 0.90 2.75 23.70
CA GLY A 283 1.09 1.34 24.06
C GLY A 283 1.62 0.39 22.98
N LEU A 284 1.91 0.84 21.75
CA LEU A 284 2.60 0.02 20.76
C LEU A 284 3.97 0.63 20.45
N PRO A 285 5.09 -0.09 20.62
CA PRO A 285 6.42 0.48 20.39
C PRO A 285 6.63 0.74 18.90
N GLY A 286 6.90 2.00 18.56
CA GLY A 286 7.46 2.38 17.25
C GLY A 286 6.51 3.16 16.34
N GLY A 287 6.15 4.38 16.74
CA GLY A 287 5.50 5.36 15.88
C GLY A 287 6.16 6.73 16.04
N ASN A 288 7.48 6.83 15.88
CA ASN A 288 8.09 8.16 15.78
C ASN A 288 7.60 8.79 14.47
N SER A 289 6.82 9.87 14.60
CA SER A 289 6.31 10.72 13.54
C SER A 289 7.41 11.52 12.81
N ASP A 290 8.67 11.28 13.14
CA ASP A 290 9.81 11.81 12.42
C ASP A 290 10.15 10.96 11.19
N PHE A 291 9.81 11.50 10.01
CA PHE A 291 10.34 11.09 8.71
C PHE A 291 11.85 11.44 8.57
N SER A 292 12.64 11.13 9.60
CA SER A 292 14.07 11.40 9.68
C SER A 292 14.75 10.22 10.38
N ALA A 293 15.48 9.42 9.60
CA ALA A 293 16.54 8.56 10.12
C ALA A 293 17.81 8.81 9.28
N PRO A 294 19.00 8.66 9.88
CA PRO A 294 20.17 9.46 9.54
C PRO A 294 20.78 9.03 8.21
N ALA A 295 21.36 10.02 7.53
CA ALA A 295 22.28 9.80 6.43
C ALA A 295 23.44 8.92 6.90
N LYS A 296 23.46 7.65 6.48
CA LYS A 296 24.72 6.92 6.41
C LYS A 296 25.55 7.57 5.30
N GLY A 297 26.55 8.31 5.73
CA GLY A 297 27.48 9.04 4.90
C GLY A 297 28.17 8.12 3.91
N ASN A 298 28.10 8.51 2.65
CA ASN A 298 29.18 8.33 1.69
C ASN A 298 29.42 9.73 1.10
N ALA A 299 30.07 10.58 1.90
CA ALA A 299 30.77 11.73 1.37
C ALA A 299 32.03 11.18 0.69
N ALA A 300 32.11 11.30 -0.63
CA ALA A 300 33.38 11.23 -1.33
C ALA A 300 33.86 12.66 -1.49
N SER A 301 34.98 12.99 -0.85
CA SER A 301 35.69 14.25 -0.99
C SER A 301 36.12 14.44 -2.44
N ALA A 302 35.74 15.56 -3.03
CA ALA A 302 36.45 16.11 -4.17
C ALA A 302 37.76 16.73 -3.64
N GLY A 303 38.88 16.16 -4.06
CA GLY A 303 40.21 16.73 -3.91
C GLY A 303 40.89 16.63 -5.26
N SER A 304 41.51 17.74 -5.65
CA SER A 304 42.09 18.10 -6.96
C SER A 304 42.88 17.02 -7.69
#